data_AF-A0A2A5T0H9-F1
#
_entry.id   AF-A0A2A5T0H9-F1
#
_cell.length_a   1.000
_cell.length_b   1.000
_cell.length_c   1.000
_cell.angle_alpha   90.00
_cell.angle_beta   90.00
_cell.angle_gamma   90.00
#
_symmetry.space_group_name_H-M   'P 1'
#
loop_
_entity.id
_entity.type
_entity.pdbx_description
1 polymer ?
#
loop_
_entity_poly.entity_id
_entity_poly.type
_entity_poly.pdbx_seq_one_letter_code
_entity_poly.pdbx_strand_id
1 'polypeptide(L)' 'MVLVEACLSELIQAHFKTDVREIDVIVFIHTHSRDDNYNPHLHVILVKGAFFPSNQDWKGF' A
#
# COMPACT_ATOMS: atom_id res chain seq x y z
N MET A 1 -6.67 -8.50 4.42
CA MET A 1 -5.67 -8.04 3.43
C MET A 1 -6.28 -7.73 2.07
N VAL A 2 -7.16 -8.59 1.52
CA VAL A 2 -7.82 -8.39 0.22
C VAL A 2 -8.42 -6.99 0.01
N LEU A 3 -9.12 -6.44 1.02
CA LEU A 3 -9.76 -5.12 0.90
C LEU A 3 -8.74 -3.97 0.81
N VAL A 4 -7.64 -4.08 1.53
CA VAL A 4 -6.56 -3.08 1.53
C VAL A 4 -5.81 -3.13 0.21
N GLU A 5 -5.49 -4.34 -0.26
CA GLU A 5 -4.85 -4.55 -1.57
C GLU A 5 -5.70 -4.00 -2.72
N ALA A 6 -7.02 -4.25 -2.71
CA ALA A 6 -7.95 -3.71 -3.70
C ALA A 6 -7.99 -2.18 -3.67
N CYS A 7 -8.11 -1.58 -2.49
CA CYS A 7 -8.13 -0.12 -2.31
C CYS A 7 -6.81 0.52 -2.79
N LEU A 8 -5.66 -0.06 -2.44
CA LEU A 8 -4.36 0.45 -2.88
C LEU A 8 -4.16 0.26 -4.38
N SER A 9 -4.65 -0.84 -4.95
CA SER A 9 -4.60 -1.07 -6.40
C SER A 9 -5.42 -0.03 -7.17
N GLU A 10 -6.64 0.28 -6.71
CA GLU A 10 -7.47 1.34 -7.30
C GLU A 10 -6.79 2.72 -7.22
N LEU A 11 -6.14 3.03 -6.09
CA LEU A 11 -5.40 4.28 -5.92
C LEU A 11 -4.23 4.40 -6.92
N ILE A 12 -3.43 3.34 -7.05
CA ILE A 12 -2.31 3.28 -8.00
C ILE A 12 -2.80 3.40 -9.44
N GLN A 13 -3.86 2.69 -9.78
CA GLN A 13 -4.49 2.75 -11.11
C GLN A 13 -4.98 4.15 -11.44
N ALA A 14 -5.63 4.83 -10.48
CA ALA A 14 -6.10 6.19 -10.66
C ALA A 14 -4.96 7.20 -10.82
N HIS A 15 -3.87 7.08 -10.04
CA HIS A 15 -2.73 8.02 -10.08
C HIS A 15 -1.90 7.86 -11.36
N PHE A 16 -1.50 6.62 -11.67
CA PHE A 16 -0.59 6.33 -12.78
C PHE A 16 -1.31 6.01 -14.10
N LYS A 17 -2.65 5.94 -14.10
CA LYS A 17 -3.49 5.60 -15.26
C LYS A 17 -3.06 4.28 -15.91
N THR A 18 -2.78 3.28 -15.08
CA THR A 18 -2.15 2.04 -15.50
C THR A 18 -2.64 0.87 -14.68
N ASP A 19 -2.71 -0.31 -15.29
CA ASP A 19 -3.17 -1.54 -14.65
C ASP A 19 -2.05 -2.27 -13.89
N VAL A 20 -0.95 -1.57 -13.57
CA VAL A 20 0.22 -2.13 -12.89
C VAL A 20 -0.19 -2.68 -11.53
N ARG A 21 0.16 -3.96 -11.29
CA ARG A 21 -0.24 -4.73 -10.11
C ARG A 21 0.86 -4.90 -9.08
N GLU A 22 2.09 -4.50 -9.39
CA GLU A 22 3.22 -4.65 -8.49
C GLU A 22 3.40 -3.37 -7.66
N ILE A 23 2.84 -3.43 -6.44
CA ILE A 23 2.85 -2.36 -5.46
C ILE A 23 3.55 -2.87 -4.22
N ASP A 24 4.58 -2.17 -3.76
CA ASP A 24 5.19 -2.48 -2.48
C ASP A 24 4.45 -1.76 -1.35
N VAL A 25 4.17 -2.51 -0.28
CA VAL A 25 3.50 -2.02 0.91
C VAL A 25 4.26 -2.46 2.16
N ILE A 26 4.36 -1.57 3.14
CA ILE A 26 4.88 -1.90 4.47
C ILE A 26 3.71 -1.99 5.43
N VAL A 27 3.58 -3.13 6.12
CA VAL A 27 2.49 -3.37 7.07
C VAL A 27 3.05 -3.40 8.49
N PHE A 28 2.50 -2.56 9.38
CA PHE A 28 2.75 -2.61 10.82
C PHE A 28 1.51 -3.11 11.54
N ILE A 29 1.71 -4.02 12.49
CA ILE A 29 0.67 -4.52 13.38
C ILE A 29 0.89 -3.90 14.75
N HIS A 30 -0.09 -3.14 15.21
CA HIS A 30 -0.10 -2.55 16.54
C HIS A 30 -1.14 -3.27 17.37
N THR A 31 -0.81 -3.59 18.63
CA THR A 31 -1.73 -4.27 19.55
C THR A 31 -2.40 -3.32 20.55
N HIS A 32 -1.81 -2.13 20.73
CA HIS A 32 -2.28 -1.13 21.69
C HIS A 32 -2.43 0.23 21.00
N SER A 33 -3.38 1.05 21.48
CA SER A 33 -3.57 2.43 21.05
C SER A 33 -2.61 3.38 21.76
N ARG A 34 -2.70 4.68 21.42
CA ARG A 34 -1.82 5.72 21.96
C ARG A 34 -1.90 5.88 23.48
N ASP A 35 -3.02 5.50 24.07
CA ASP A 35 -3.30 5.50 25.51
C ASP A 35 -3.03 4.15 26.18
N ASP A 36 -2.28 3.24 25.51
CA ASP A 36 -1.90 1.91 25.99
C ASP A 36 -3.08 0.93 26.20
N ASN A 37 -4.28 1.29 25.74
CA ASN A 37 -5.40 0.38 25.72
C ASN A 37 -5.22 -0.70 24.64
N TYR A 38 -5.61 -1.95 24.94
CA TYR A 38 -5.60 -3.02 23.95
C TYR A 38 -6.58 -2.68 22.80
N ASN A 39 -6.01 -2.43 21.63
CA ASN A 39 -6.73 -2.00 20.43
C ASN A 39 -5.93 -2.41 19.19
N PRO A 40 -6.07 -3.67 18.73
CA PRO A 40 -5.29 -4.18 17.62
C PRO A 40 -5.69 -3.51 16.30
N HIS A 41 -4.71 -2.95 15.60
CA HIS A 41 -4.91 -2.28 14.31
C HIS A 41 -3.70 -2.44 13.38
N LEU A 42 -3.95 -2.19 12.09
CA LEU A 42 -2.95 -2.29 11.03
C LEU A 42 -2.65 -0.90 10.47
N HIS A 43 -1.37 -0.56 10.38
CA HIS A 43 -0.93 0.51 9.49
C HIS A 43 -0.44 -0.13 8.20
N VAL A 44 -1.05 0.24 7.08
CA VAL A 44 -0.55 -0.12 5.76
C VAL A 44 -0.03 1.14 5.09
N ILE A 45 1.27 1.14 4.83
CA ILE A 45 1.98 2.27 4.25
C ILE A 45 2.34 1.90 2.82
N LEU A 46 1.86 2.72 1.89
CA LEU A 46 2.22 2.63 0.49
C LEU A 46 3.66 3.14 0.32
N VAL A 47 4.54 2.32 -0.25
CA VAL A 47 5.91 2.76 -0.58
C VAL A 47 5.83 3.82 -1.67
N LYS A 48 6.78 4.75 -1.74
CA LYS A 48 6.75 5.94 -2.61
C LYS A 48 6.90 5.60 -4.10
N GLY A 49 5.99 4.81 -4.67
CA GLY A 49 5.95 4.46 -6.08
C GLY A 49 5.33 3.11 -6.39
N ALA A 50 5.43 2.72 -7.66
CA ALA A 50 5.07 1.41 -8.18
C ALA A 50 6.12 0.95 -9.20
N PHE A 51 6.31 -0.37 -9.31
CA PHE A 51 7.20 -0.97 -10.29
C PHE A 51 6.44 -1.23 -11.60
N PHE A 52 7.01 -0.83 -12.73
CA PHE A 52 6.44 -0.99 -14.06
C PHE A 52 7.18 -2.10 -14.80
N PRO A 53 6.59 -3.31 -14.93
CA PRO A 53 7.27 -4.43 -15.59
C PRO A 53 7.54 -4.18 -17.08
N SER A 54 6.73 -3.33 -17.72
CA SER A 54 6.84 -3.03 -19.16
C SER A 54 8.16 -2.37 -19.55
N ASN A 55 8.75 -1.60 -18.65
CA ASN A 55 10.03 -0.93 -18.85
C ASN A 55 11.07 -1.22 -17.74
N GLN A 56 10.77 -2.19 -16.86
CA GLN A 56 11.59 -2.59 -15.72
C GLN A 56 12.03 -1.40 -14.84
N ASP A 57 11.11 -0.49 -14.55
CA ASP A 57 11.41 0.80 -13.91
C ASP A 57 10.54 1.03 -12.67
N TRP A 58 11.10 1.73 -11.66
CA TRP A 58 10.36 2.15 -10.48
C TRP A 58 9.94 3.61 -10.61
N LYS A 59 8.63 3.90 -10.59
CA LYS A 59 8.13 5.27 -10.66
C LYS A 59 7.59 5.71 -9.32
N GLY A 60 8.14 6.81 -8.80
CA GLY A 60 7.63 7.46 -7.61
C GLY A 60 6.29 8.16 -7.83
N PHE A 61 5.56 8.41 -6.74
CA PHE A 61 4.37 9.27 -6.76
C PHE A 61 4.67 10.70 -7.18
#